data_AF-A0A9D1F601-F1
#
_entry.id   AF-A0A9D1F601-F1
#
_cell.length_a   1.000
_cell.length_b   1.000
_cell.length_c   1.000
_cell.angle_alpha   90.00
_cell.angle_beta   90.00
_cell.angle_gamma   90.00
#
_symmetry.space_group_name_H-M   'P 1'
#
loop_
_entity.id
_entity.type
_entity.pdbx_description
1 polymer ?
#
loop_
_entity_poly.entity_id
_entity_poly.type
_entity_poly.pdbx_seq_one_letter_code
_entity_poly.pdbx_strand_id
1 'polypeptide(L)'
;MSYMVTQEVSEDFKGGAHIIYVNSAIEDETELGRLIHDLHCKNADDMHSEVLARRVCELKETQKGVDRMSEVLDNLFHQMYNEKLNMYNEKLKIVEQQAMERGELKAKKEAALSLAGIGLTIEQIAQALKENVTTIQEWLSENLASSK
;
A
#
# COMPACT_ATOMS: atom_id res chain seq x y z
N MET A 1 22.44 14.09 -40.96
CA MET A 1 21.56 13.03 -41.48
C MET A 1 21.66 11.88 -40.50
N SER A 2 20.86 11.93 -39.43
CA SER A 2 20.89 10.92 -38.36
C SER A 2 19.92 9.81 -38.72
N TYR A 3 20.42 8.59 -38.77
CA TYR A 3 19.67 7.39 -39.11
C TYR A 3 18.84 6.93 -37.91
N MET A 4 17.59 6.56 -38.18
CA MET A 4 16.69 5.92 -37.22
C MET A 4 17.12 4.46 -37.07
N VAL A 5 17.60 4.07 -35.88
CA VAL A 5 17.88 2.67 -35.56
C VAL A 5 16.59 2.08 -34.96
N THR A 6 15.79 1.40 -35.79
CA THR A 6 14.76 0.49 -35.29
C THR A 6 15.47 -0.77 -34.81
N GLN A 7 15.75 -0.85 -33.50
CA GLN A 7 16.15 -2.10 -32.88
C GLN A 7 14.89 -2.89 -32.55
N GLU A 8 14.42 -3.70 -33.50
CA GLU A 8 13.57 -4.84 -33.17
C GLU A 8 14.36 -5.69 -32.17
N VAL A 9 13.84 -5.86 -30.96
CA VAL A 9 14.42 -6.81 -30.01
C VAL A 9 14.28 -8.18 -30.66
N SER A 10 15.37 -8.72 -31.20
CA SER A 10 15.44 -10.00 -31.92
C SER A 10 15.12 -11.23 -31.03
N GLU A 11 14.66 -11.03 -29.80
CA GLU A 11 14.13 -12.09 -28.96
C GLU A 11 12.61 -12.06 -29.04
N ASP A 12 12.03 -13.16 -29.52
CA ASP A 12 10.58 -13.38 -29.52
C ASP A 12 10.03 -13.11 -28.12
N PHE A 13 9.27 -12.03 -27.97
CA PHE A 13 8.47 -11.80 -26.78
C PHE A 13 7.44 -12.95 -26.72
N LYS A 14 7.73 -13.98 -25.92
CA LYS A 14 6.97 -15.26 -25.87
C LYS A 14 5.48 -15.12 -25.48
N GLY A 15 5.00 -13.89 -25.31
CA GLY A 15 3.60 -13.54 -25.01
C GLY A 15 2.77 -13.08 -26.22
N GLY A 16 3.28 -13.11 -27.45
CA GLY A 16 2.52 -12.71 -28.65
C GLY A 16 2.26 -11.20 -28.77
N ALA A 17 2.97 -10.38 -28.00
CA ALA A 17 2.89 -8.93 -28.07
C ALA A 17 4.02 -8.39 -28.94
N HIS A 18 3.68 -7.47 -29.84
CA HIS A 18 4.65 -6.68 -30.60
C HIS A 18 4.86 -5.35 -29.87
N ILE A 19 6.03 -5.18 -29.23
CA ILE A 19 6.35 -3.99 -28.45
C ILE A 19 7.30 -3.10 -29.24
N ILE A 20 6.86 -1.89 -29.57
CA ILE A 20 7.66 -0.88 -30.26
C ILE A 20 8.08 0.20 -29.25
N TYR A 21 9.39 0.42 -29.12
CA TYR A 21 9.92 1.52 -28.32
C TYR A 21 10.07 2.76 -29.18
N VAL A 22 9.44 3.85 -28.76
CA VAL A 22 9.50 5.14 -29.45
C VAL A 22 10.03 6.20 -28.48
N ASN A 23 10.94 7.05 -28.96
CA ASN A 23 11.40 8.21 -28.21
C ASN A 23 10.32 9.30 -28.23
N SER A 24 9.70 9.56 -27.08
CA SER A 24 8.64 10.54 -26.92
C SER A 24 9.12 12.00 -26.92
N ALA A 25 10.43 12.25 -27.00
CA ALA A 25 11.00 13.59 -27.09
C ALA A 25 11.09 14.14 -28.54
N ILE A 26 10.67 13.34 -29.53
CA ILE A 26 10.61 13.78 -30.93
C ILE A 26 9.30 14.56 -31.13
N GLU A 27 9.41 15.88 -31.26
CA GLU A 27 8.29 16.80 -31.46
C GLU A 27 8.40 17.53 -32.82
N ASP A 28 9.01 16.88 -33.81
CA ASP A 28 9.12 17.44 -35.16
C ASP A 28 7.85 17.21 -35.99
N GLU A 29 7.81 17.81 -37.17
CA GLU A 29 6.67 17.74 -38.10
C GLU A 29 6.60 16.40 -38.89
N THR A 30 7.40 15.40 -38.50
CA THR A 30 7.34 14.07 -39.13
C THR A 30 6.09 13.31 -38.70
N GLU A 31 5.74 12.23 -39.41
CA GLU A 31 4.62 11.37 -39.01
C GLU A 31 4.79 10.81 -37.58
N LEU A 32 6.04 10.48 -37.20
CA LEU A 32 6.35 10.03 -35.86
C LEU A 32 6.18 11.15 -34.83
N GLY A 33 6.70 12.35 -35.12
CA GLY A 33 6.56 13.51 -34.22
C GLY A 33 5.10 13.91 -34.01
N ARG A 34 4.26 13.86 -35.06
CA ARG A 34 2.80 14.07 -34.96
C ARG A 34 2.11 12.98 -34.12
N LEU A 35 2.49 11.71 -34.28
CA LEU A 35 1.94 10.63 -33.46
C LEU A 35 2.31 10.82 -31.98
N ILE A 36 3.55 11.22 -31.70
CA ILE A 36 3.99 11.52 -30.33
C ILE A 36 3.22 12.73 -29.76
N HIS A 37 3.00 13.78 -30.55
CA HIS A 37 2.13 14.88 -30.16
C HIS A 37 0.73 14.39 -29.75
N ASP A 38 0.09 13.57 -30.59
CA ASP A 38 -1.27 13.09 -30.35
C ASP A 38 -1.39 12.23 -29.09
N LEU A 39 -0.37 11.42 -28.76
CA LEU A 39 -0.34 10.62 -27.54
C LEU A 39 -0.28 11.47 -26.26
N HIS A 40 0.27 12.68 -26.33
CA HIS A 40 0.25 13.64 -25.22
C HIS A 40 -0.97 14.56 -25.24
N CYS A 41 -1.64 14.66 -26.39
CA CYS A 41 -2.76 15.56 -26.59
C CYS A 41 -4.01 15.12 -25.81
N LYS A 42 -4.68 16.09 -25.20
CA LYS A 42 -5.85 15.83 -24.34
C LYS A 42 -7.17 15.95 -25.08
N ASN A 43 -7.24 16.88 -26.03
CA ASN A 43 -8.43 17.25 -26.79
C ASN A 43 -8.42 16.53 -28.13
N ALA A 44 -9.56 16.03 -28.59
CA ALA A 44 -9.61 15.33 -29.87
C ALA A 44 -9.35 16.27 -31.07
N ASP A 45 -9.83 17.52 -31.01
CA ASP A 45 -9.74 18.49 -32.10
C ASP A 45 -8.30 18.94 -32.42
N ASP A 46 -7.40 18.82 -31.44
CA ASP A 46 -6.00 19.21 -31.58
C ASP A 46 -5.14 18.05 -32.14
N MET A 47 -5.69 16.85 -32.33
CA MET A 47 -4.95 15.67 -32.80
C MET A 47 -4.83 15.61 -34.33
N HIS A 48 -3.69 15.13 -34.83
CA HIS A 48 -3.46 14.87 -36.25
C HIS A 48 -4.04 13.54 -36.74
N SER A 49 -4.02 12.50 -35.89
CA SER A 49 -4.51 11.17 -36.18
C SER A 49 -6.01 11.07 -35.96
N GLU A 50 -6.77 10.91 -37.05
CA GLU A 50 -8.23 10.75 -36.99
C GLU A 50 -8.66 9.55 -36.13
N VAL A 51 -7.84 8.49 -36.09
CA VAL A 51 -8.12 7.28 -35.31
C VAL A 51 -8.04 7.59 -33.82
N LEU A 52 -6.98 8.29 -33.39
CA LEU A 52 -6.80 8.68 -31.99
C LEU A 52 -7.82 9.76 -31.60
N ALA A 53 -8.04 10.77 -32.45
CA ALA A 53 -9.02 11.82 -32.24
C ALA A 53 -10.42 11.25 -31.99
N ARG A 54 -10.88 10.36 -32.88
CA ARG A 54 -12.17 9.68 -32.74
C ARG A 54 -12.26 8.92 -31.42
N ARG A 55 -11.21 8.19 -31.04
CA ARG A 55 -11.21 7.40 -29.82
C ARG A 55 -11.23 8.26 -28.57
N VAL A 56 -10.50 9.37 -28.56
CA VAL A 56 -10.49 10.32 -27.44
C VAL A 56 -11.84 11.04 -27.33
N CYS A 57 -12.42 11.49 -28.44
CA CYS A 57 -13.76 12.09 -28.45
C CYS A 57 -14.81 11.10 -27.91
N GLU A 58 -14.82 9.85 -28.40
CA GLU A 58 -15.70 8.79 -27.92
C GLU A 58 -15.61 8.60 -26.40
N LEU A 59 -14.41 8.64 -25.83
CA LEU A 59 -14.18 8.36 -24.41
C LEU A 59 -14.39 9.56 -23.50
N LYS A 60 -14.08 10.78 -23.96
CA LYS A 60 -13.99 11.97 -23.10
C LYS A 60 -15.05 13.03 -23.39
N GLU A 61 -15.64 13.02 -24.57
CA GLU A 61 -16.51 14.11 -25.04
C GLU A 61 -17.93 13.64 -25.31
N THR A 62 -18.13 12.36 -25.68
CA THR A 62 -19.48 11.79 -25.77
C THR A 62 -20.04 11.50 -24.37
N GLN A 63 -21.33 11.74 -24.17
CA GLN A 63 -21.99 11.46 -22.88
C GLN A 63 -21.77 10.01 -22.42
N LYS A 64 -21.94 9.04 -23.33
CA LYS A 64 -21.72 7.62 -23.04
C LYS A 64 -20.28 7.32 -22.61
N GLY A 65 -19.30 7.98 -23.24
CA GLY A 65 -17.89 7.85 -22.88
C GLY A 65 -17.61 8.41 -21.49
N VAL A 66 -18.07 9.64 -21.24
CA VAL A 66 -17.93 10.34 -19.97
C VAL A 66 -18.55 9.55 -18.85
N ASP A 67 -19.77 9.04 -19.02
CA ASP A 67 -20.46 8.23 -18.00
C ASP A 67 -19.64 6.99 -17.65
N ARG A 68 -19.17 6.27 -18.67
CA ARG A 68 -18.35 5.06 -18.48
C ARG A 68 -17.01 5.36 -17.81
N MET A 69 -16.31 6.42 -18.23
CA MET A 69 -15.01 6.78 -17.66
C MET A 69 -15.14 7.31 -16.24
N SER A 70 -16.23 8.03 -15.94
CA SER A 70 -16.56 8.47 -14.58
C SER A 70 -16.83 7.28 -13.67
N GLU A 71 -17.62 6.30 -14.13
CA GLU A 71 -17.86 5.05 -13.38
C GLU A 71 -16.56 4.30 -13.07
N VAL A 72 -15.63 4.21 -14.04
CA VAL A 72 -14.31 3.59 -13.82
C VAL A 72 -13.53 4.34 -12.75
N LEU A 73 -13.54 5.67 -12.78
CA LEU A 73 -12.83 6.50 -11.81
C LEU A 73 -13.45 6.41 -10.40
N ASP A 74 -14.78 6.43 -10.31
CA ASP A 74 -15.51 6.29 -9.05
C ASP A 74 -15.23 4.92 -8.41
N ASN A 75 -15.24 3.85 -9.21
CA ASN A 75 -14.88 2.51 -8.75
C ASN A 75 -13.44 2.45 -8.21
N LEU A 76 -12.49 3.09 -8.90
CA LEU A 76 -11.10 3.17 -8.43
C LEU A 76 -11.01 3.91 -7.09
N PHE A 77 -11.67 5.06 -6.95
CA PHE A 77 -11.68 5.81 -5.70
C PHE A 77 -12.35 5.03 -4.56
N HIS A 78 -13.46 4.34 -4.84
CA HIS A 78 -14.11 3.47 -3.87
C HIS A 78 -13.21 2.34 -3.40
N GLN A 79 -12.49 1.67 -4.32
CA GLN A 79 -11.53 0.63 -3.97
C GLN A 79 -10.41 1.17 -3.09
N MET A 80 -9.78 2.28 -3.48
CA MET A 80 -8.71 2.92 -2.70
C MET A 80 -9.18 3.34 -1.30
N TYR A 81 -10.39 3.90 -1.19
CA TYR A 81 -10.95 4.29 0.10
C TYR A 81 -11.22 3.08 0.99
N ASN A 82 -11.81 2.02 0.44
CA ASN A 82 -12.09 0.79 1.16
C ASN A 82 -10.81 0.10 1.63
N GLU A 83 -9.78 0.02 0.79
CA GLU A 83 -8.46 -0.52 1.17
C GLU A 83 -7.85 0.29 2.31
N LYS A 84 -7.89 1.62 2.23
CA LYS A 84 -7.40 2.50 3.29
C LYS A 84 -8.15 2.30 4.61
N LEU A 85 -9.48 2.18 4.54
CA LEU A 85 -10.32 1.95 5.71
C LEU A 85 -10.04 0.58 6.33
N ASN A 86 -9.87 -0.46 5.51
CA ASN A 86 -9.52 -1.80 5.97
C ASN A 86 -8.16 -1.81 6.68
N MET A 87 -7.15 -1.16 6.11
CA MET A 87 -5.84 -1.01 6.77
C MET A 87 -5.95 -0.27 8.11
N TYR A 88 -6.78 0.78 8.19
CA TYR A 88 -6.98 1.51 9.44
C TYR A 88 -7.65 0.64 10.50
N ASN A 89 -8.70 -0.08 10.14
CA ASN A 89 -9.42 -0.97 11.05
C ASN A 89 -8.53 -2.10 11.56
N GLU A 90 -7.68 -2.66 10.70
CA GLU A 90 -6.73 -3.70 11.10
C GLU A 90 -5.68 -3.17 12.08
N LYS A 91 -5.15 -1.96 11.83
CA LYS A 91 -4.25 -1.29 12.76
C LYS A 91 -4.92 -1.02 14.10
N LEU A 92 -6.18 -0.60 14.09
CA LEU A 92 -6.94 -0.34 15.32
C LEU A 92 -7.07 -1.60 16.17
N LYS A 93 -7.42 -2.74 15.56
CA LYS A 93 -7.49 -4.04 16.26
C LYS A 93 -6.15 -4.43 16.89
N ILE A 94 -5.05 -4.24 16.18
CA ILE A 94 -3.71 -4.53 16.71
C ILE A 94 -3.41 -3.64 17.92
N VAL A 95 -3.73 -2.34 17.84
CA VAL A 95 -3.51 -1.40 18.95
C VAL A 95 -4.38 -1.77 20.15
N GLU A 96 -5.64 -2.13 19.94
CA GLU A 96 -6.56 -2.58 20.99
C GLU A 96 -6.06 -3.86 21.66
N GLN A 97 -5.66 -4.86 20.88
CA GLN A 97 -5.10 -6.10 21.40
C GLN A 97 -3.81 -5.86 22.20
N GLN A 98 -2.89 -5.06 21.68
CA GLN A 98 -1.66 -4.70 22.39
C GLN A 98 -1.94 -3.93 23.68
N ALA A 99 -2.94 -3.04 23.68
CA ALA A 99 -3.34 -2.32 24.88
C ALA A 99 -3.90 -3.28 25.94
N MET A 100 -4.70 -4.25 25.53
CA MET A 100 -5.24 -5.29 26.41
C MET A 100 -4.12 -6.17 27.00
N GLU A 101 -3.23 -6.70 26.16
CA GLU A 101 -2.09 -7.52 26.60
C GLU A 101 -1.16 -6.75 27.55
N ARG A 102 -0.88 -5.47 27.26
CA ARG A 102 -0.11 -4.59 28.16
C ARG A 102 -0.84 -4.37 29.49
N GLY A 103 -2.16 -4.19 29.46
CA GLY A 103 -2.98 -4.05 30.66
C GLY A 103 -2.96 -5.30 31.54
N GLU A 104 -3.14 -6.47 30.94
CA GLU A 104 -3.08 -7.75 31.64
C GLU A 104 -1.69 -8.02 32.23
N LEU A 105 -0.63 -7.79 31.46
CA LEU A 105 0.75 -7.93 31.94
C LEU A 105 1.02 -6.99 33.11
N LYS A 106 0.58 -5.73 33.03
CA LYS A 106 0.73 -4.77 34.13
C LYS A 106 -0.01 -5.24 35.39
N ALA A 107 -1.24 -5.71 35.25
CA ALA A 107 -2.02 -6.26 36.36
C ALA A 107 -1.34 -7.49 36.99
N LYS A 108 -0.78 -8.40 36.17
CA LYS A 108 -0.02 -9.56 36.67
C LYS A 108 1.25 -9.12 37.42
N LYS A 109 2.00 -8.14 36.90
CA LYS A 109 3.18 -7.57 37.58
C LYS A 109 2.81 -6.97 38.94
N GLU A 110 1.75 -6.18 39.00
CA GLU A 110 1.23 -5.58 40.26
C GLU A 110 0.78 -6.65 41.26
N ALA A 111 0.09 -7.70 40.79
CA ALA A 111 -0.30 -8.83 41.62
C ALA A 111 0.91 -9.61 42.16
N ALA A 112 1.92 -9.88 41.32
CA ALA A 112 3.15 -10.54 41.74
C ALA A 112 3.88 -9.77 42.86
N LEU A 113 3.97 -8.44 42.72
CA LEU A 113 4.56 -7.56 43.73
C LEU A 113 3.77 -7.60 45.05
N SER A 114 2.44 -7.58 44.97
CA SER A 114 1.57 -7.64 46.15
C SER A 114 1.71 -8.97 46.89
N LEU A 115 1.74 -10.10 46.16
CA LEU A 115 1.92 -11.43 46.74
C LEU A 115 3.31 -11.59 47.37
N ALA A 116 4.36 -11.06 46.73
CA ALA A 116 5.70 -11.03 47.30
C ALA A 116 5.75 -10.19 48.59
N GLY A 117 5.06 -9.04 48.62
CA GLY A 117 4.95 -8.19 49.81
C GLY A 117 4.26 -8.85 51.00
N ILE A 118 3.39 -9.84 50.76
CA ILE A 118 2.72 -10.65 51.81
C ILE A 118 3.58 -11.86 52.22
N GLY A 119 4.73 -12.09 51.56
CA GLY A 119 5.71 -13.11 51.91
C GLY A 119 5.53 -14.46 51.21
N LEU A 120 4.80 -14.53 50.09
CA LEU A 120 4.75 -15.74 49.27
C LEU A 120 6.08 -15.98 48.55
N THR A 121 6.45 -17.26 48.36
CA THR A 121 7.65 -17.61 47.60
C THR A 121 7.45 -17.45 46.09
N ILE A 122 8.56 -17.31 45.35
CA ILE A 122 8.53 -17.12 43.90
C ILE A 122 7.82 -18.30 43.20
N GLU A 123 8.02 -19.53 43.69
CA GLU A 123 7.36 -20.73 43.15
C GLU A 123 5.85 -20.70 43.36
N GLN A 124 5.39 -20.23 44.52
CA GLN A 124 3.97 -20.08 44.83
C GLN A 124 3.32 -19.00 43.95
N ILE A 125 4.01 -17.89 43.73
CA ILE A 125 3.54 -16.78 42.87
C ILE A 125 3.48 -17.22 41.40
N ALA A 126 4.53 -17.90 40.92
CA ALA A 126 4.57 -18.48 39.58
C ALA A 126 3.40 -19.43 39.34
N GLN A 127 3.13 -20.32 40.30
CA GLN A 127 1.99 -21.22 40.25
C GLN A 127 0.64 -20.47 40.26
N ALA A 128 0.49 -19.44 41.10
CA ALA A 128 -0.75 -18.68 41.23
C ALA A 128 -1.09 -17.86 39.96
N LEU A 129 -0.08 -17.26 39.33
CA LEU A 129 -0.25 -16.45 38.12
C LEU A 129 -0.15 -17.27 36.81
N LYS A 130 0.13 -18.57 36.93
CA LYS A 130 0.39 -19.49 35.80
C LYS A 130 1.51 -18.99 34.89
N GLU A 131 2.54 -18.43 35.51
CA GLU A 131 3.76 -17.95 34.83
C GLU A 131 4.96 -18.79 35.27
N ASN A 132 6.05 -18.70 34.53
CA ASN A 132 7.27 -19.40 34.92
C ASN A 132 8.04 -18.62 36.01
N VAL A 133 8.84 -19.35 36.80
CA VAL A 133 9.62 -18.79 37.92
C VAL A 133 10.58 -17.70 37.45
N THR A 134 11.24 -17.88 36.30
CA THR A 134 12.20 -16.92 35.74
C THR A 134 11.54 -15.58 35.41
N THR A 135 10.35 -15.59 34.81
CA THR A 135 9.57 -14.41 34.47
C THR A 135 9.10 -13.65 35.71
N ILE A 136 8.68 -14.36 36.77
CA ILE A 136 8.37 -13.71 38.05
C ILE A 136 9.63 -13.10 38.69
N GLN A 137 10.77 -13.80 38.64
CA GLN A 137 12.04 -13.26 39.12
C GLN A 137 12.42 -11.98 38.38
N GLU A 138 12.31 -11.95 37.05
CA GLU A 138 12.55 -10.77 36.23
C GLU A 138 11.65 -9.60 36.65
N TRP A 139 10.34 -9.81 36.75
CA TRP A 139 9.38 -8.75 37.12
C TRP A 139 9.66 -8.13 38.49
N LEU A 140 10.01 -8.97 39.48
CA LEU A 140 10.35 -8.50 40.83
C LEU A 140 11.70 -7.78 40.86
N SER A 141 12.66 -8.21 40.02
CA SER A 141 13.99 -7.60 39.92
C SER A 141 13.98 -6.23 39.23
N GLU A 142 13.17 -6.05 38.18
CA GLU A 142 13.01 -4.77 37.46
C GLU A 142 12.50 -3.65 38.38
N ASN A 143 11.65 -4.00 39.34
CA ASN A 143 11.09 -3.03 40.27
C ASN A 143 12.08 -2.62 41.38
N LEU A 144 12.93 -3.55 41.83
CA LEU A 144 14.05 -3.25 42.75
C LEU A 144 15.07 -2.29 42.14
N ALA A 145 15.24 -2.31 40.80
CA ALA A 145 16.09 -1.37 40.08
C ALA A 145 15.46 0.03 39.89
N SER A 146 14.13 0.13 39.93
CA SER A 146 13.38 1.38 39.73
C SER A 146 13.14 2.18 41.02
N SER A 147 13.59 1.65 42.17
CA SER A 147 13.42 2.23 43.51
C SER A 147 14.73 2.82 44.08
N LYS A 148 15.77 2.99 43.25
CA LYS A 148 17.06 3.61 43.59
C LYS A 148 17.22 5.00 43.03
#